data_AF-A0A950YPA9-F1
#
_entry.id   AF-A0A950YPA9-F1
#
_cell.length_a   1.000
_cell.length_b   1.000
_cell.length_c   1.000
_cell.angle_alpha   90.00
_cell.angle_beta   90.00
_cell.angle_gamma   90.00
#
_symmetry.space_group_name_H-M   'P 1'
#
loop_
_entity.id
_entity.type
_entity.pdbx_description
1 polymer ?
#
loop_
_entity_poly.entity_id
_entity_poly.type
_entity_poly.pdbx_seq_one_letter_code
_entity_poly.pdbx_strand_id
1 'polypeptide(L)'
;MSTRAAAQHKPRPVCAPAAGVAIARYAGVGVGVLKARATTGNNAEPECHFRGPGVSVVVNIDSSPQPYQRLERTIDEDGQQFSTVRNFAPPVTVPKLGLDAAWVPDQSQLLTTDGRSLLTITVAWRGEKRARQIALATLVARRYLGKPIPKGAVPTGEV
;
A
#
# COMPACT_ATOMS: atom_id res chain seq x y z
N MET A 1 19.75 -17.75 35.25
CA MET A 1 19.93 -17.40 33.82
C MET A 1 18.62 -17.71 33.12
N SER A 2 17.86 -16.69 32.70
CA SER A 2 16.51 -16.83 32.14
C SER A 2 16.58 -16.60 30.64
N THR A 3 16.44 -17.68 29.86
CA THR A 3 16.35 -17.65 28.40
C THR A 3 15.01 -17.01 28.01
N ARG A 4 15.04 -15.75 27.54
CA ARG A 4 13.89 -15.15 26.88
C ARG A 4 13.66 -15.89 25.56
N ALA A 5 12.55 -16.64 25.49
CA ALA A 5 12.03 -17.14 24.22
C ALA A 5 11.77 -15.95 23.30
N ALA A 6 12.50 -15.87 22.19
CA ALA A 6 12.18 -14.95 21.11
C ALA A 6 10.74 -15.23 20.66
N ALA A 7 9.86 -14.25 20.84
CA ALA A 7 8.51 -14.34 20.31
C ALA A 7 8.63 -14.50 18.78
N GLN A 8 8.34 -15.69 18.28
CA GLN A 8 8.37 -15.99 16.86
C GLN A 8 7.41 -15.02 16.15
N HIS A 9 7.96 -14.03 15.46
CA HIS A 9 7.17 -13.11 14.65
C HIS A 9 6.66 -13.88 13.44
N LYS A 10 5.41 -14.34 13.49
CA LYS A 10 4.78 -15.02 12.35
C LYS A 10 4.79 -14.05 11.15
N PRO A 11 5.47 -14.39 10.04
CA PRO A 11 5.52 -13.51 8.88
C PRO A 11 4.10 -13.20 8.41
N ARG A 12 3.80 -11.92 8.14
CA ARG A 12 2.50 -11.58 7.56
C ARG A 12 2.42 -12.19 6.16
N PRO A 13 1.28 -12.81 5.79
CA PRO A 13 1.11 -13.28 4.43
C PRO A 13 1.10 -12.07 3.48
N VAL A 14 1.85 -12.18 2.37
CA VAL A 14 1.90 -11.15 1.32
C VAL A 14 0.51 -10.79 0.82
N CYS A 15 -0.36 -11.80 0.67
CA CYS A 15 -1.79 -11.59 0.45
C CYS A 15 -2.55 -11.65 1.77
N ALA A 16 -2.92 -10.49 2.33
CA ALA A 16 -3.75 -10.42 3.52
C ALA A 16 -5.21 -10.86 3.20
N PRO A 17 -5.75 -11.95 3.79
CA PRO A 17 -7.12 -12.38 3.52
C PRO A 17 -8.16 -11.32 3.90
N ALA A 18 -7.91 -10.58 4.97
CA ALA A 18 -8.76 -9.47 5.40
C ALA A 18 -8.83 -8.34 4.37
N ALA A 19 -7.77 -8.12 3.58
CA ALA A 19 -7.80 -7.18 2.46
C ALA A 19 -8.70 -7.69 1.34
N GLY A 20 -8.59 -8.98 0.97
CA GLY A 20 -9.46 -9.59 -0.03
C GLY A 20 -10.96 -9.49 0.33
N VAL A 21 -11.31 -9.78 1.58
CA VAL A 21 -12.70 -9.62 2.08
C VAL A 21 -13.15 -8.16 2.02
N ALA A 22 -12.29 -7.21 2.38
CA ALA A 22 -12.60 -5.79 2.32
C ALA A 22 -12.84 -5.30 0.87
N ILE A 23 -11.99 -5.73 -0.07
CA ILE A 23 -12.12 -5.41 -1.49
C ILE A 23 -13.44 -5.97 -2.02
N ALA A 24 -13.69 -7.26 -1.80
CA ALA A 24 -14.90 -7.94 -2.27
C ALA A 24 -16.17 -7.21 -1.78
N ARG A 25 -16.26 -6.94 -0.47
CA ARG A 25 -17.41 -6.23 0.12
C ARG A 25 -17.56 -4.80 -0.41
N TYR A 26 -16.47 -4.04 -0.49
CA TYR A 26 -16.52 -2.64 -0.92
C TYR A 26 -16.84 -2.50 -2.41
N ALA A 27 -16.36 -3.43 -3.23
CA ALA A 27 -16.58 -3.45 -4.66
C ALA A 27 -17.87 -4.18 -5.09
N GLY A 28 -18.61 -4.76 -4.14
CA GLY A 28 -19.81 -5.54 -4.45
C GLY A 28 -19.52 -6.85 -5.19
N VAL A 29 -18.29 -7.38 -5.07
CA VAL A 29 -17.87 -8.64 -5.66
C VAL A 29 -18.02 -9.76 -4.62
N GLY A 30 -18.50 -10.94 -5.04
CA GLY A 30 -18.54 -12.10 -4.14
C GLY A 30 -17.13 -12.49 -3.66
N VAL A 31 -16.96 -12.76 -2.36
CA VAL A 31 -15.65 -13.08 -1.75
C VAL A 31 -14.97 -14.28 -2.44
N GLY A 32 -15.72 -15.31 -2.85
CA GLY A 32 -15.18 -16.47 -3.56
C GLY A 32 -14.80 -16.21 -5.03
N VAL A 33 -15.30 -15.10 -5.60
CA VAL A 33 -15.02 -14.68 -6.97
C VAL A 33 -13.71 -13.89 -7.04
N LEU A 34 -13.41 -13.11 -6.01
CA LEU A 34 -12.14 -12.38 -5.91
C LEU A 34 -10.98 -13.37 -5.75
N LYS A 35 -10.06 -13.38 -6.72
CA LYS A 35 -8.84 -14.21 -6.66
C LYS A 35 -7.69 -13.38 -6.12
N ALA A 36 -6.94 -13.94 -5.18
CA ALA A 36 -5.71 -13.37 -4.68
C ALA A 36 -4.52 -14.20 -5.17
N ARG A 37 -3.46 -13.55 -5.64
CA ARG A 37 -2.22 -14.20 -6.06
C ARG A 37 -1.04 -13.41 -5.51
N ALA A 38 -0.16 -14.09 -4.77
CA ALA A 38 1.13 -13.54 -4.41
C ALA A 38 2.06 -13.61 -5.63
N THR A 39 2.83 -12.56 -5.86
CA THR A 39 3.83 -12.44 -6.91
C THR A 39 4.98 -11.59 -6.40
N THR A 40 5.98 -11.37 -7.25
CA THR A 40 7.05 -10.42 -7.03
C THR A 40 6.87 -9.26 -8.02
N GLY A 41 6.99 -8.04 -7.52
CA GLY A 41 6.96 -6.82 -8.33
C GLY A 41 8.23 -6.63 -9.15
N ASN A 42 8.22 -5.65 -10.05
CA ASN A 42 9.39 -5.33 -10.89
C ASN A 42 10.60 -4.81 -10.09
N ASN A 43 10.34 -4.33 -8.87
CA ASN A 43 11.34 -3.93 -7.88
C ASN A 43 11.87 -5.10 -7.03
N ALA A 44 11.55 -6.34 -7.38
CA ALA A 44 11.88 -7.55 -6.62
C ALA A 44 11.25 -7.64 -5.22
N GLU A 45 10.28 -6.77 -4.90
CA GLU A 45 9.57 -6.79 -3.62
C GLU A 45 8.30 -7.67 -3.71
N PRO A 46 7.81 -8.19 -2.58
CA PRO A 46 6.58 -8.98 -2.56
C PRO A 46 5.34 -8.16 -2.96
N GLU A 47 4.52 -8.73 -3.83
CA GLU A 47 3.25 -8.16 -4.28
C GLU A 47 2.08 -9.12 -4.06
N CYS A 48 0.90 -8.57 -3.75
CA CYS A 48 -0.35 -9.29 -3.83
C CYS A 48 -1.29 -8.69 -4.87
N HIS A 49 -1.77 -9.53 -5.79
CA HIS A 49 -2.72 -9.18 -6.82
C HIS A 49 -4.10 -9.72 -6.45
N PHE A 50 -5.05 -8.83 -6.23
CA PHE A 50 -6.48 -9.16 -6.08
C PHE A 50 -7.20 -8.84 -7.39
N ARG A 51 -7.88 -9.82 -7.97
CA ARG A 51 -8.62 -9.65 -9.23
C ARG A 51 -10.03 -10.19 -9.11
N GLY A 52 -11.01 -9.36 -9.51
CA GLY A 52 -12.41 -9.72 -9.61
C GLY A 52 -13.07 -9.02 -10.81
N PRO A 53 -14.37 -9.24 -11.03
CA PRO A 53 -15.11 -8.59 -12.10
C PRO A 53 -15.07 -7.07 -11.93
N GLY A 54 -14.53 -6.36 -12.93
CA GLY A 54 -14.50 -4.89 -12.96
C GLY A 54 -13.52 -4.21 -12.00
N VAL A 55 -12.83 -4.96 -11.12
CA VAL A 55 -11.90 -4.42 -10.12
C VAL A 55 -10.64 -5.27 -9.99
N SER A 56 -9.48 -4.61 -9.99
CA SER A 56 -8.19 -5.19 -9.70
C SER A 56 -7.45 -4.28 -8.71
N VAL A 57 -6.83 -4.88 -7.70
CA VAL A 57 -6.00 -4.17 -6.72
C VAL A 57 -4.66 -4.88 -6.62
N VAL A 58 -3.57 -4.15 -6.81
CA VAL A 58 -2.21 -4.64 -6.58
C VAL A 58 -1.66 -3.96 -5.34
N VAL A 59 -1.11 -4.74 -4.42
CA VAL A 59 -0.45 -4.25 -3.21
C VAL A 59 1.02 -4.67 -3.29
N ASN A 60 1.91 -3.71 -3.50
CA ASN A 60 3.35 -3.90 -3.37
C ASN A 60 3.79 -3.53 -1.95
N ILE A 61 4.57 -4.40 -1.33
CA ILE A 61 5.07 -4.26 0.04
C ILE A 61 6.58 -4.12 -0.04
N ASP A 62 7.07 -2.89 -0.01
CA ASP A 62 8.50 -2.60 -0.06
C ASP A 62 9.06 -2.53 1.36
N SER A 63 9.95 -3.45 1.68
CA SER A 63 10.58 -3.58 3.00
C SER A 63 11.97 -2.96 3.07
N SER A 64 12.38 -2.24 2.02
CA SER A 64 13.68 -1.60 1.95
C SER A 64 13.87 -0.56 3.06
N PRO A 65 15.13 -0.24 3.41
CA PRO A 65 15.43 0.79 4.39
C PRO A 65 14.80 2.14 4.03
N GLN A 66 14.47 2.93 5.07
CA GLN A 66 13.98 4.31 4.94
C GLN A 66 12.66 4.46 4.14
N PRO A 67 11.61 3.67 4.47
CA PRO A 67 10.35 3.70 3.71
C PRO A 67 9.65 5.06 3.76
N TYR A 68 9.87 5.83 4.84
CA TYR A 68 9.33 7.17 4.97
C TYR A 68 10.01 8.18 4.03
N GLN A 69 11.34 8.19 3.96
CA GLN A 69 12.08 9.07 3.05
C GLN A 69 11.77 8.74 1.59
N ARG A 70 11.58 7.45 1.28
CA ARG A 70 11.17 7.02 -0.06
C ARG A 70 9.75 7.49 -0.39
N LEU A 71 8.83 7.45 0.57
CA LEU A 71 7.48 8.01 0.42
C LEU A 71 7.56 9.51 0.09
N GLU A 72 8.21 10.31 0.95
CA GLU A 72 8.32 11.76 0.77
C GLU A 72 8.94 12.10 -0.59
N ARG A 73 10.07 11.45 -0.92
CA ARG A 73 10.73 11.68 -2.20
C ARG A 73 9.83 11.35 -3.38
N THR A 74 9.08 10.25 -3.33
CA THR A 74 8.16 9.88 -4.42
C THR A 74 7.05 10.92 -4.58
N ILE A 75 6.50 11.41 -3.47
CA ILE A 75 5.46 12.46 -3.49
C ILE A 75 6.03 13.75 -4.08
N ASP A 76 7.23 14.15 -3.67
CA ASP A 76 7.90 15.36 -4.15
C ASP A 76 8.26 15.25 -5.64
N GLU A 77 8.82 14.12 -6.07
CA GLU A 77 9.18 13.85 -7.47
C GLU A 77 7.94 13.84 -8.38
N ASP A 78 6.86 13.17 -7.97
CA ASP A 78 5.59 13.18 -8.72
C ASP A 78 4.94 14.57 -8.72
N GLY A 79 5.07 15.33 -7.63
CA GLY A 79 4.58 16.71 -7.52
C GLY A 79 5.39 17.70 -8.37
N GLN A 80 6.64 17.38 -8.70
CA GLN A 80 7.59 18.21 -9.45
C GLN A 80 7.73 17.79 -10.93
N GLN A 81 6.84 16.93 -11.46
CA GLN A 81 6.80 16.69 -12.90
C GLN A 81 6.33 17.95 -13.66
N PHE A 82 7.28 18.83 -13.94
CA PHE A 82 7.11 20.00 -14.80
C PHE A 82 7.22 19.58 -16.27
N SER A 83 6.09 19.24 -16.88
CA SER A 83 5.96 19.11 -18.33
C SER A 83 5.47 20.43 -18.93
N THR A 84 5.87 20.75 -20.18
CA THR A 84 5.36 21.93 -20.92
C THR A 84 3.84 21.90 -21.12
N VAL A 85 3.22 20.73 -20.93
CA VAL A 85 1.77 20.54 -20.88
C VAL A 85 1.39 20.12 -19.46
N ARG A 86 0.59 20.94 -18.77
CA ARG A 86 0.20 20.82 -17.36
C ARG A 86 -0.81 19.68 -17.11
N ASN A 87 -0.53 18.49 -17.62
CA ASN A 87 -1.52 17.42 -17.77
C ASN A 87 -1.56 16.42 -16.62
N PHE A 88 -0.67 16.51 -15.63
CA PHE A 88 -0.64 15.58 -14.51
C PHE A 88 -1.30 16.21 -13.28
N ALA A 89 -2.23 15.48 -12.67
CA ALA A 89 -2.88 15.96 -11.46
C ALA A 89 -1.94 15.72 -10.27
N PRO A 90 -1.71 16.72 -9.41
CA PRO A 90 -0.78 16.58 -8.31
C PRO A 90 -1.22 15.47 -7.34
N PRO A 91 -0.29 14.85 -6.61
CA PRO A 91 -0.62 13.94 -5.53
C PRO A 91 -1.59 14.58 -4.52
N VAL A 92 -2.56 13.79 -4.06
CA VAL A 92 -3.58 14.22 -3.09
C VAL A 92 -3.32 13.55 -1.76
N THR A 93 -3.09 14.33 -0.71
CA THR A 93 -2.89 13.80 0.64
C THR A 93 -4.11 13.01 1.12
N VAL A 94 -3.87 11.84 1.71
CA VAL A 94 -4.89 10.99 2.33
C VAL A 94 -4.70 11.04 3.85
N PRO A 95 -5.49 11.84 4.59
CA PRO A 95 -5.25 12.08 6.00
C PRO A 95 -5.50 10.83 6.85
N LYS A 96 -4.82 10.73 8.00
CA LYS A 96 -5.03 9.69 9.02
C LYS A 96 -4.78 8.26 8.49
N LEU A 97 -3.79 8.09 7.63
CA LEU A 97 -3.34 6.80 7.14
C LEU A 97 -1.82 6.69 7.24
N GLY A 98 -1.33 5.65 7.91
CA GLY A 98 0.11 5.47 8.13
C GLY A 98 0.75 6.62 8.91
N LEU A 99 2.05 6.82 8.68
CA LEU A 99 2.78 8.03 9.07
C LEU A 99 2.48 9.20 8.13
N ASP A 100 2.32 8.87 6.85
CA ASP A 100 1.87 9.77 5.80
C ASP A 100 1.29 8.92 4.65
N ALA A 101 0.48 9.55 3.80
CA ALA A 101 -0.12 8.91 2.65
C ALA A 101 -0.53 9.91 1.57
N ALA A 102 -0.30 9.52 0.31
CA ALA A 102 -0.71 10.30 -0.84
C ALA A 102 -1.28 9.41 -1.94
N TRP A 103 -2.30 9.92 -2.61
CA TRP A 103 -2.87 9.35 -3.81
C TRP A 103 -2.27 10.01 -5.04
N VAL A 104 -1.67 9.22 -5.93
CA VAL A 104 -1.13 9.65 -7.23
C VAL A 104 -2.21 9.41 -8.29
N PRO A 105 -2.88 10.46 -8.79
CA PRO A 105 -4.07 10.30 -9.63
C PRO A 105 -3.81 9.57 -10.95
N ASP A 106 -2.71 9.88 -11.61
CA ASP A 106 -2.44 9.40 -12.96
C ASP A 106 -2.03 7.92 -12.98
N GLN A 107 -1.49 7.43 -11.87
CA GLN A 107 -1.15 6.03 -11.69
C GLN A 107 -2.27 5.24 -11.01
N SER A 108 -3.32 5.92 -10.51
CA SER A 108 -4.36 5.34 -9.65
C SER A 108 -3.75 4.57 -8.46
N GLN A 109 -2.77 5.20 -7.81
CA GLN A 109 -1.96 4.60 -6.76
C GLN A 109 -2.11 5.33 -5.43
N LEU A 110 -2.15 4.56 -4.34
CA LEU A 110 -1.99 5.05 -2.99
C LEU A 110 -0.61 4.64 -2.47
N LEU A 111 0.16 5.60 -2.02
CA LEU A 111 1.44 5.43 -1.33
C LEU A 111 1.23 5.69 0.15
N THR A 112 1.71 4.82 1.03
CA THR A 112 1.69 5.04 2.49
C THR A 112 2.71 4.17 3.21
N THR A 113 3.08 4.52 4.45
CA THR A 113 4.03 3.73 5.25
C THR A 113 3.63 3.70 6.73
N ASP A 114 3.97 2.61 7.41
CA ASP A 114 3.98 2.53 8.89
C ASP A 114 5.37 2.77 9.50
N GLY A 115 6.36 3.16 8.69
CA GLY A 115 7.76 3.31 9.08
C GLY A 115 8.58 2.02 9.01
N ARG A 116 7.94 0.86 8.81
CA ARG A 116 8.62 -0.44 8.58
C ARG A 116 8.61 -0.84 7.11
N SER A 117 7.51 -0.53 6.42
CA SER A 117 7.31 -0.87 5.02
C SER A 117 6.66 0.28 4.28
N LEU A 118 7.03 0.45 3.00
CA LEU A 118 6.33 1.32 2.07
C LEU A 118 5.31 0.47 1.30
N LEU A 119 4.04 0.86 1.40
CA LEU A 119 2.96 0.24 0.66
C LEU A 119 2.67 1.08 -0.58
N THR A 120 2.64 0.42 -1.73
CA THR A 120 2.10 1.00 -2.98
C THR A 120 0.89 0.18 -3.39
N ILE A 121 -0.28 0.82 -3.44
CA ILE A 121 -1.55 0.16 -3.75
C ILE A 121 -2.10 0.73 -5.04
N THR A 122 -2.04 -0.05 -6.11
CA THR A 122 -2.62 0.33 -7.41
C THR A 122 -4.05 -0.18 -7.49
N VAL A 123 -4.99 0.69 -7.85
CA VAL A 123 -6.40 0.33 -8.05
C VAL A 123 -6.78 0.53 -9.51
N ALA A 124 -7.20 -0.55 -10.17
CA ALA A 124 -7.86 -0.48 -11.46
C ALA A 124 -9.34 -0.84 -11.28
N TRP A 125 -10.22 0.17 -11.30
CA TRP A 125 -11.66 -0.02 -11.14
C TRP A 125 -12.41 0.76 -12.22
N ARG A 126 -12.79 0.06 -13.29
CA ARG A 126 -13.33 0.68 -14.50
C ARG A 126 -14.66 1.37 -14.23
N GLY A 127 -14.77 2.64 -14.61
CA GLY A 127 -16.00 3.42 -14.53
C GLY A 127 -16.30 3.98 -13.13
N GLU A 128 -15.45 3.74 -12.13
CA GLU A 128 -15.68 4.22 -10.77
C GLU A 128 -14.98 5.55 -10.48
N LYS A 129 -15.62 6.34 -9.62
CA LYS A 129 -15.14 7.66 -9.22
C LYS A 129 -13.82 7.54 -8.45
N ARG A 130 -12.87 8.46 -8.70
CA ARG A 130 -11.58 8.54 -8.00
C ARG A 130 -11.72 8.46 -6.48
N ALA A 131 -12.70 9.15 -5.89
CA ALA A 131 -12.95 9.13 -4.45
C ALA A 131 -13.22 7.70 -3.92
N ARG A 132 -13.90 6.85 -4.69
CA ARG A 132 -14.14 5.44 -4.32
C ARG A 132 -12.89 4.58 -4.49
N GLN A 133 -12.06 4.87 -5.48
CA GLN A 133 -10.76 4.20 -5.64
C GLN A 133 -9.81 4.53 -4.48
N ILE A 134 -9.73 5.81 -4.07
CA ILE A 134 -8.99 6.25 -2.88
C ILE A 134 -9.51 5.55 -1.62
N ALA A 135 -10.84 5.50 -1.44
CA ALA A 135 -11.44 4.84 -0.30
C ALA A 135 -11.15 3.33 -0.27
N LEU A 136 -11.23 2.65 -1.43
CA LEU A 136 -10.86 1.24 -1.55
C LEU A 136 -9.38 1.02 -1.20
N ALA A 137 -8.47 1.80 -1.79
CA ALA A 137 -7.05 1.72 -1.51
C ALA A 137 -6.75 1.95 -0.01
N THR A 138 -7.42 2.93 0.60
CA THR A 138 -7.30 3.24 2.03
C THR A 138 -7.78 2.07 2.91
N LEU A 139 -8.90 1.44 2.55
CA LEU A 139 -9.41 0.27 3.26
C LEU A 139 -8.44 -0.91 3.18
N VAL A 140 -7.80 -1.11 2.03
CA VAL A 140 -6.78 -2.14 1.81
C VAL A 140 -5.51 -1.83 2.61
N ALA A 141 -5.00 -0.60 2.54
CA ALA A 141 -3.81 -0.16 3.27
C ALA A 141 -3.90 -0.47 4.77
N ARG A 142 -5.05 -0.18 5.38
CA ARG A 142 -5.30 -0.44 6.81
C ARG A 142 -5.20 -1.92 7.21
N ARG A 143 -5.25 -2.85 6.25
CA ARG A 143 -5.07 -4.29 6.50
C ARG A 143 -3.61 -4.73 6.46
N TYR A 144 -2.75 -3.90 5.87
CA TYR A 144 -1.31 -4.15 5.75
C TYR A 144 -0.50 -3.34 6.75
N LEU A 145 -0.93 -2.12 7.07
CA LEU A 145 -0.23 -1.26 8.03
C LEU A 145 -0.19 -1.88 9.43
N GLY A 146 1.00 -1.89 10.03
CA GLY A 146 1.17 -2.13 11.46
C GLY A 146 0.90 -0.89 12.31
N LYS A 147 1.36 -0.94 13.56
CA LYS A 147 1.43 0.25 14.41
C LYS A 147 2.52 1.18 13.84
N PRO A 148 2.23 2.48 13.60
CA PRO A 148 3.21 3.41 13.08
C PRO A 148 4.44 3.50 13.99
N ILE A 149 5.63 3.48 13.40
CA ILE A 149 6.90 3.78 14.08
C ILE A 149 7.27 5.23 13.78
N PRO A 150 7.64 6.04 14.80
CA PRO A 150 8.06 7.43 14.59
C PRO A 150 9.19 7.60 13.57
N LYS A 151 9.16 8.73 12.85
CA LYS A 151 10.17 9.13 11.86
C LYS A 151 11.57 9.13 12.52
N GLY A 152 12.55 8.51 11.86
CA GLY A 152 13.94 8.45 12.34
C GLY A 152 14.23 7.40 13.41
N ALA A 153 13.25 6.62 13.86
CA ALA A 153 13.52 5.45 14.67
C ALA A 153 14.15 4.36 13.80
N VAL A 154 15.34 3.91 14.18
CA VAL A 154 15.95 2.71 13.60
C VAL A 154 15.06 1.53 14.01
N PRO A 155 14.56 0.70 13.06
CA PRO A 155 13.92 -0.55 13.43
C PRO A 155 14.96 -1.35 14.19
N THR A 156 14.71 -1.64 15.47
CA THR A 156 15.54 -2.56 16.25
C THR A 156 15.40 -3.96 15.65
N GLY A 157 16.14 -4.22 14.58
CA GLY A 157 16.67 -5.53 14.26
C GLY A 157 18.05 -5.59 14.85
N GLU A 158 18.21 -6.34 15.94
CA GLU A 158 19.51 -6.84 16.37
C GLU A 158 20.18 -7.57 15.19
N VAL A 159 21.50 -7.32 15.05
CA VAL A 159 22.43 -8.00 14.13
C VAL A 159 22.49 -9.49 14.45
#